data_AF-A0A7C7SP32-F1
#
_entry.id   AF-A0A7C7SP32-F1
#
_cell.length_a   1.000
_cell.length_b   1.000
_cell.length_c   1.000
_cell.angle_alpha   90.00
_cell.angle_beta   90.00
_cell.angle_gamma   90.00
#
_symmetry.space_group_name_H-M   'P 1'
#
loop_
_entity.id
_entity.type
_entity.pdbx_description
1 polymer ?
#
loop_
_entity_poly.entity_id
_entity_poly.type
_entity_poly.pdbx_seq_one_letter_code
_entity_poly.pdbx_strand_id
1 'polypeptide(L)'
;MKLLLANPRCYCAGVDRAIQIVELALKQFGAPVYVRKEIVHNRHVVGWLRDRGAVFVDELGEVPEGALVVFSAHGVGPSVNQEAERRALRVIDATCPLVSKVHAEVERFVDEGYHILLIGHAGHEEVEGTMGHSPDHTTLIENVDHARTTPIPEHHKLMVLTQTTLSMDDTQHVVDALRDRFAADGYLFVKTLMPKDVISALRR
;
A
#
# COMPACT_ATOMS: atom_id res chain seq x y z
N MET A 1 3.04 38.76 13.66
CA MET A 1 2.85 37.60 12.76
C MET A 1 2.18 36.49 13.54
N LYS A 2 1.04 35.97 13.09
CA LYS A 2 0.33 34.86 13.75
C LYS A 2 0.62 33.57 12.99
N LEU A 3 1.26 32.60 13.63
CA LEU A 3 1.50 31.27 13.07
C LEU A 3 0.28 30.38 13.38
N LEU A 4 -0.29 29.74 12.37
CA LEU A 4 -1.37 28.78 12.53
C LEU A 4 -0.85 27.37 12.24
N LEU A 5 -1.15 26.42 13.11
CA LEU A 5 -0.75 25.02 12.98
C LEU A 5 -1.98 24.14 12.80
N ALA A 6 -1.98 23.31 11.77
CA ALA A 6 -3.05 22.34 11.53
C ALA A 6 -3.10 21.25 12.62
N ASN A 7 -4.29 20.72 12.86
CA ASN A 7 -4.50 19.54 13.71
C ASN A 7 -5.69 18.73 13.14
N PRO A 8 -5.53 17.46 12.75
CA PRO A 8 -4.33 16.62 12.88
C PRO A 8 -3.15 17.03 11.97
N ARG A 9 -1.93 16.66 12.37
CA ARG A 9 -0.67 16.78 11.60
C ARG A 9 0.35 15.74 12.07
N CYS A 10 1.38 15.47 11.28
CA CYS A 10 2.47 14.53 11.54
C CYS A 10 2.07 13.04 11.43
N TYR A 11 2.52 12.18 12.34
CA TYR A 11 2.46 10.73 12.22
C TYR A 11 1.05 10.17 12.39
N CYS A 12 0.70 9.22 11.53
CA CYS A 12 -0.44 8.34 11.75
C CYS A 12 -0.03 7.11 12.57
N ALA A 13 -0.99 6.34 13.05
CA ALA A 13 -0.74 5.13 13.84
C ALA A 13 0.09 4.07 13.08
N GLY A 14 -0.05 3.98 11.75
CA GLY A 14 0.74 3.07 10.92
C GLY A 14 2.22 3.45 10.87
N VAL A 15 2.51 4.74 10.73
CA VAL A 15 3.88 5.27 10.74
C VAL A 15 4.54 5.06 12.10
N ASP A 16 3.84 5.41 13.19
CA ASP A 16 4.37 5.25 14.56
C ASP A 16 4.67 3.77 14.86
N ARG A 17 3.75 2.85 14.52
CA ARG A 17 3.95 1.41 14.65
C ARG A 17 5.19 0.93 13.87
N ALA A 18 5.33 1.33 12.61
CA ALA A 18 6.41 0.84 11.76
C ALA A 18 7.79 1.27 12.26
N ILE A 19 7.92 2.53 12.72
CA ILE A 19 9.15 3.03 13.33
C ILE A 19 9.48 2.25 14.60
N GLN A 20 8.50 2.08 15.49
CA GLN A 20 8.68 1.33 16.75
C GLN A 20 9.09 -0.12 16.51
N ILE A 21 8.59 -0.77 15.46
CA ILE A 21 8.99 -2.14 15.11
C ILE A 21 10.50 -2.23 14.84
N VAL A 22 11.05 -1.30 14.04
CA VAL A 22 12.49 -1.30 13.74
C VAL A 22 13.30 -1.00 14.99
N GLU A 23 12.86 -0.04 15.82
CA GLU A 23 13.52 0.27 17.10
C GLU A 23 13.56 -0.93 18.04
N LEU A 24 12.44 -1.63 18.20
CA LEU A 24 12.34 -2.81 19.05
C LEU A 24 13.16 -3.97 18.49
N ALA A 25 13.18 -4.15 17.17
CA ALA A 25 14.04 -5.15 16.52
C ALA A 25 15.52 -4.87 16.79
N LEU A 26 15.97 -3.62 16.63
CA LEU A 26 17.36 -3.22 16.96
C LEU A 26 17.68 -3.45 18.44
N LYS A 27 16.75 -3.13 19.33
CA LYS A 27 16.92 -3.33 20.79
C LYS A 27 16.99 -4.82 21.15
N GLN A 28 16.19 -5.66 20.50
CA GLN A 28 16.08 -7.08 20.82
C GLN A 28 17.17 -7.94 20.17
N PHE A 29 17.53 -7.63 18.92
CA PHE A 29 18.41 -8.47 18.11
C PHE A 29 19.79 -7.86 17.84
N GLY A 30 19.99 -6.57 18.14
CA GLY A 30 21.20 -5.83 17.81
C GLY A 30 21.29 -5.46 16.33
N ALA A 31 22.36 -4.75 15.96
CA ALA A 31 22.64 -4.41 14.58
C ALA A 31 23.43 -5.53 13.86
N PRO A 32 23.24 -5.71 12.53
CA PRO A 32 22.32 -4.97 11.67
C PRO A 32 20.88 -5.52 11.70
N VAL A 33 19.90 -4.64 11.57
CA VAL A 33 18.52 -5.00 11.20
C VAL A 33 18.28 -4.53 9.77
N TYR A 34 18.00 -5.46 8.86
CA TYR A 34 17.70 -5.12 7.48
C TYR A 34 16.25 -4.66 7.36
N VAL A 35 16.01 -3.64 6.56
CA VAL A 35 14.66 -3.16 6.24
C VAL A 35 14.53 -3.13 4.72
N ARG A 36 13.55 -3.85 4.18
CA ARG A 36 13.27 -3.81 2.75
C ARG A 36 12.54 -2.51 2.44
N LYS A 37 13.12 -1.70 1.55
CA LYS A 37 12.73 -0.32 1.25
C LYS A 37 12.77 0.59 2.46
N GLU A 38 12.53 1.89 2.29
CA GLU A 38 12.45 2.81 3.42
C GLU A 38 11.25 2.45 4.30
N ILE A 39 11.43 2.41 5.64
CA ILE A 39 10.34 2.03 6.57
C ILE A 39 9.11 2.94 6.42
N VAL A 40 9.37 4.22 6.14
CA VAL A 40 8.43 5.29 5.74
C VAL A 40 9.20 6.28 4.87
N HIS A 41 8.51 7.00 3.98
CA HIS A 41 9.13 8.03 3.11
C HIS A 41 9.48 9.33 3.87
N ASN A 42 10.39 9.24 4.84
CA ASN A 42 10.90 10.38 5.60
C ASN A 42 12.40 10.25 5.85
N ARG A 43 13.18 11.09 5.17
CA ARG A 43 14.65 11.08 5.22
C ARG A 43 15.22 11.26 6.63
N HIS A 44 14.56 12.03 7.50
CA HIS A 44 15.01 12.22 8.88
C HIS A 44 14.84 10.94 9.69
N VAL A 45 13.69 10.27 9.57
CA VAL A 45 13.42 8.99 10.24
C VAL A 45 14.38 7.90 9.73
N VAL A 46 14.54 7.80 8.42
CA VAL A 46 15.44 6.82 7.80
C VAL A 46 16.88 7.05 8.22
N GLY A 47 17.37 8.30 8.18
CA GLY A 47 18.71 8.64 8.66
C GLY A 47 18.92 8.29 10.13
N TRP A 48 17.94 8.65 10.98
CA TRP A 48 17.97 8.36 12.40
C TRP A 48 18.02 6.85 12.72
N LEU A 49 17.29 6.02 11.97
CA LEU A 49 17.36 4.56 12.10
C LEU A 49 18.68 3.98 11.56
N ARG A 50 19.22 4.52 10.46
CA ARG A 50 20.55 4.11 9.94
C ARG A 50 21.65 4.33 10.97
N ASP A 51 21.65 5.49 11.63
CA ASP A 51 22.62 5.83 12.68
C ASP A 51 22.57 4.86 13.87
N ARG A 52 21.47 4.10 14.02
CA ARG A 52 21.24 3.11 15.07
C ARG A 52 21.47 1.67 14.62
N GLY A 53 21.87 1.46 13.36
CA GLY A 53 22.22 0.14 12.81
C GLY A 53 21.16 -0.51 11.92
N ALA A 54 20.12 0.22 11.50
CA ALA A 54 19.22 -0.26 10.44
C ALA A 54 19.91 -0.16 9.07
N VAL A 55 19.76 -1.20 8.24
CA VAL A 55 20.28 -1.24 6.88
C VAL A 55 19.10 -1.33 5.92
N PHE A 56 18.83 -0.23 5.23
CA PHE A 56 17.76 -0.18 4.22
C PHE A 56 18.28 -0.69 2.89
N VAL A 57 17.60 -1.69 2.33
CA VAL A 57 17.94 -2.33 1.04
C VAL A 57 16.81 -2.13 0.04
N ASP A 58 17.12 -2.18 -1.24
CA ASP A 58 16.09 -2.10 -2.28
C ASP A 58 15.41 -3.45 -2.50
N GLU A 59 16.19 -4.52 -2.52
CA GLU A 59 15.72 -5.88 -2.76
C GLU A 59 16.23 -6.88 -1.73
N LEU A 60 15.48 -7.97 -1.57
CA LEU A 60 15.86 -9.00 -0.60
C LEU A 60 17.20 -9.64 -0.93
N GLY A 61 17.59 -9.75 -2.21
CA GLY A 61 18.88 -10.30 -2.62
C GLY A 61 20.11 -9.65 -1.96
N GLU A 62 19.99 -8.42 -1.47
CA GLU A 62 21.05 -7.70 -0.76
C GLU A 62 21.18 -8.09 0.72
N VAL A 63 20.15 -8.74 1.29
CA VAL A 63 20.11 -9.19 2.69
C VAL A 63 20.82 -10.55 2.82
N PRO A 64 21.73 -10.78 3.76
CA PRO A 64 22.32 -12.11 3.96
C PRO A 64 21.27 -13.18 4.26
N GLU A 65 21.48 -14.41 3.77
CA GLU A 65 20.59 -15.55 4.02
C GLU A 65 20.42 -15.79 5.53
N GLY A 66 19.21 -16.14 5.97
CA GLY A 66 18.92 -16.33 7.40
C GLY A 66 18.81 -15.05 8.24
N ALA A 67 19.15 -13.88 7.70
CA ALA A 67 19.15 -12.64 8.47
C ALA A 67 17.74 -12.14 8.80
N LEU A 68 17.65 -11.22 9.76
CA LEU A 68 16.42 -10.53 10.13
C LEU A 68 16.12 -9.41 9.13
N VAL A 69 14.94 -9.45 8.54
CA VAL A 69 14.43 -8.40 7.66
C VAL A 69 13.09 -7.88 8.16
N VAL A 70 12.90 -6.57 8.06
CA VAL A 70 11.64 -5.88 8.33
C VAL A 70 11.04 -5.42 6.99
N PHE A 71 9.77 -5.74 6.72
CA PHE A 71 9.04 -5.15 5.60
C PHE A 71 8.50 -3.76 5.96
N SER A 72 8.53 -2.82 5.01
CA SER A 72 8.12 -1.44 5.24
C SER A 72 6.61 -1.30 5.52
N ALA A 73 6.18 -0.11 5.98
CA ALA A 73 4.76 0.15 6.24
C ALA A 73 3.89 0.10 4.98
N HIS A 74 4.49 0.23 3.79
CA HIS A 74 3.81 0.25 2.49
C HIS A 74 3.38 -1.14 2.02
N GLY A 75 3.80 -2.21 2.69
CA GLY A 75 3.44 -3.58 2.30
C GLY A 75 4.30 -4.14 1.19
N VAL A 76 4.19 -5.47 1.02
CA VAL A 76 4.87 -6.22 -0.04
C VAL A 76 3.90 -7.21 -0.67
N GLY A 77 4.14 -7.57 -1.93
CA GLY A 77 3.36 -8.61 -2.60
C GLY A 77 3.76 -10.04 -2.18
N PRO A 78 2.94 -11.05 -2.52
CA PRO A 78 3.21 -12.45 -2.17
C PRO A 78 4.56 -12.99 -2.67
N SER A 79 5.04 -12.54 -3.82
CA SER A 79 6.35 -12.97 -4.36
C SER A 79 7.53 -12.58 -3.46
N VAL A 80 7.44 -11.44 -2.77
CA VAL A 80 8.46 -10.98 -1.82
C VAL A 80 8.46 -11.85 -0.56
N ASN A 81 7.28 -12.28 -0.10
CA ASN A 81 7.16 -13.24 1.01
C ASN A 81 7.78 -14.59 0.64
N GLN A 82 7.44 -15.13 -0.53
CA GLN A 82 8.01 -16.38 -1.04
C GLN A 82 9.54 -16.30 -1.17
N GLU A 83 10.06 -15.15 -1.60
CA GLU A 83 11.50 -14.93 -1.68
C GLU A 83 12.17 -14.91 -0.30
N ALA A 84 11.54 -14.27 0.68
CA ALA A 84 12.04 -14.27 2.05
C ALA A 84 12.07 -15.68 2.65
N GLU A 85 11.02 -16.48 2.42
CA GLU A 85 10.94 -17.89 2.82
C GLU A 85 12.04 -18.73 2.15
N ARG A 86 12.21 -18.59 0.83
CA ARG A 86 13.24 -19.30 0.05
C ARG A 86 14.66 -19.03 0.58
N ARG A 87 14.90 -17.81 1.05
CA ARG A 87 16.20 -17.37 1.61
C ARG A 87 16.29 -17.53 3.13
N ALA A 88 15.36 -18.28 3.72
CA ALA A 88 15.26 -18.54 5.14
C ALA A 88 15.32 -17.27 6.02
N LEU A 89 14.89 -16.13 5.48
CA LEU A 89 14.94 -14.85 6.20
C LEU A 89 13.98 -14.89 7.37
N ARG A 90 14.39 -14.30 8.49
CA ARG A 90 13.51 -14.07 9.63
C ARG A 90 12.77 -12.77 9.36
N VAL A 91 11.47 -12.84 9.11
CA VAL A 91 10.67 -11.68 8.70
C VAL A 91 9.93 -11.08 9.91
N ILE A 92 9.96 -9.75 10.01
CA ILE A 92 9.00 -8.97 10.82
C ILE A 92 8.22 -8.06 9.88
N ASP A 93 6.90 -8.19 9.86
CA ASP A 93 6.06 -7.39 8.97
C ASP A 93 5.57 -6.10 9.66
N ALA A 94 6.10 -4.95 9.20
CA ALA A 94 5.69 -3.64 9.65
C ALA A 94 4.59 -2.99 8.80
N THR A 95 4.01 -3.72 7.84
CA THR A 95 2.92 -3.24 6.98
C THR A 95 1.82 -2.58 7.80
N CYS A 96 1.36 -1.41 7.35
CA CYS A 96 0.26 -0.70 7.96
C CYS A 96 -1.01 -1.58 7.89
N PRO A 97 -1.77 -1.76 8.99
CA PRO A 97 -3.00 -2.56 8.95
C PRO A 97 -4.03 -2.10 7.91
N LEU A 98 -4.03 -0.82 7.54
CA LEU A 98 -4.89 -0.30 6.47
C LEU A 98 -4.45 -0.76 5.07
N VAL A 99 -3.13 -0.89 4.85
CA VAL A 99 -2.58 -1.46 3.61
C VAL A 99 -2.86 -2.95 3.54
N SER A 100 -2.60 -3.70 4.63
CA SER A 100 -2.94 -5.14 4.68
C SER A 100 -4.43 -5.39 4.44
N LYS A 101 -5.31 -4.46 4.83
CA LYS A 101 -6.73 -4.53 4.50
C LYS A 101 -7.00 -4.38 3.01
N VAL A 102 -6.31 -3.46 2.31
CA VAL A 102 -6.41 -3.34 0.84
C VAL A 102 -5.97 -4.66 0.19
N HIS A 103 -4.85 -5.24 0.64
CA HIS A 103 -4.34 -6.51 0.12
C HIS A 103 -5.37 -7.64 0.27
N ALA A 104 -5.95 -7.79 1.47
CA ALA A 104 -7.00 -8.78 1.72
C ALA A 104 -8.29 -8.51 0.92
N GLU A 105 -8.58 -7.25 0.61
CA GLU A 105 -9.73 -6.90 -0.24
C GLU A 105 -9.51 -7.25 -1.71
N VAL A 106 -8.29 -7.08 -2.23
CA VAL A 106 -7.92 -7.56 -3.57
C VAL A 106 -8.20 -9.07 -3.66
N GLU A 107 -7.61 -9.87 -2.76
CA GLU A 107 -7.77 -11.33 -2.77
C GLU A 107 -9.25 -11.73 -2.66
N ARG A 108 -9.96 -11.18 -1.67
CA ARG A 108 -11.37 -11.53 -1.44
C ARG A 108 -12.26 -11.20 -2.64
N PHE A 109 -12.10 -10.02 -3.24
CA PHE A 109 -12.96 -9.62 -4.36
C PHE A 109 -12.61 -10.36 -5.64
N VAL A 110 -11.34 -10.72 -5.86
CA VAL A 110 -10.97 -11.62 -6.96
C VAL A 110 -11.61 -13.00 -6.78
N ASP A 111 -11.60 -13.57 -5.57
CA ASP A 111 -12.28 -14.84 -5.25
C ASP A 111 -13.81 -14.76 -5.48
N GLU A 112 -14.41 -13.58 -5.31
CA GLU A 112 -15.82 -13.30 -5.60
C GLU A 112 -16.12 -13.04 -7.09
N GLY A 113 -15.09 -13.13 -7.96
CA GLY A 113 -15.19 -12.97 -9.41
C GLY A 113 -15.15 -11.52 -9.89
N TYR A 114 -14.59 -10.60 -9.10
CA TYR A 114 -14.36 -9.22 -9.52
C TYR A 114 -12.99 -9.06 -10.18
N HIS A 115 -12.93 -8.17 -11.17
CA HIS A 115 -11.70 -7.54 -11.62
C HIS A 115 -11.48 -6.24 -10.85
N ILE A 116 -10.28 -6.06 -10.32
CA ILE A 116 -9.93 -4.90 -9.50
C ILE A 116 -9.42 -3.77 -10.38
N LEU A 117 -9.95 -2.57 -10.17
CA LEU A 117 -9.42 -1.31 -10.66
C LEU A 117 -8.73 -0.61 -9.50
N LEU A 118 -7.41 -0.72 -9.42
CA LEU A 118 -6.63 -0.08 -8.37
C LEU A 118 -6.30 1.35 -8.80
N ILE A 119 -6.82 2.34 -8.09
CA ILE A 119 -6.40 3.73 -8.28
C ILE A 119 -5.13 3.97 -7.46
N GLY A 120 -4.07 4.42 -8.11
CA GLY A 120 -2.77 4.60 -7.47
C GLY A 120 -1.72 5.16 -8.44
N HIS A 121 -0.49 5.35 -7.96
CA HIS A 121 0.62 5.80 -8.80
C HIS A 121 1.57 4.64 -9.13
N ALA A 122 1.91 4.48 -10.40
CA ALA A 122 2.86 3.46 -10.83
C ALA A 122 4.23 3.65 -10.15
N GLY A 123 4.87 2.54 -9.75
CA GLY A 123 6.16 2.56 -9.06
C GLY A 123 6.10 2.94 -7.59
N HIS A 124 4.93 3.27 -7.02
CA HIS A 124 4.79 3.42 -5.57
C HIS A 124 4.77 2.05 -4.88
N GLU A 125 5.55 1.88 -3.81
CA GLU A 125 5.72 0.59 -3.12
C GLU A 125 4.40 -0.08 -2.70
N GLU A 126 3.45 0.71 -2.20
CA GLU A 126 2.11 0.23 -1.83
C GLU A 126 1.32 -0.29 -3.03
N VAL A 127 1.48 0.34 -4.20
CA VAL A 127 0.80 -0.07 -5.44
C VAL A 127 1.42 -1.36 -5.95
N GLU A 128 2.75 -1.44 -6.00
CA GLU A 128 3.45 -2.68 -6.40
C GLU A 128 3.09 -3.85 -5.46
N GLY A 129 3.05 -3.59 -4.14
CA GLY A 129 2.63 -4.55 -3.14
C GLY A 129 1.20 -5.03 -3.38
N THR A 130 0.26 -4.11 -3.52
CA THR A 130 -1.17 -4.40 -3.72
C THR A 130 -1.44 -5.15 -5.03
N MET A 131 -0.88 -4.67 -6.14
CA MET A 131 -1.02 -5.31 -7.46
C MET A 131 -0.47 -6.74 -7.45
N GLY A 132 0.60 -6.99 -6.70
CA GLY A 132 1.22 -8.30 -6.58
C GLY A 132 0.32 -9.40 -6.00
N HIS A 133 -0.73 -9.03 -5.26
CA HIS A 133 -1.68 -10.01 -4.70
C HIS A 133 -2.55 -10.68 -5.75
N SER A 134 -2.84 -10.00 -6.87
CA SER A 134 -3.57 -10.60 -7.99
C SER A 134 -3.27 -9.87 -9.30
N PRO A 135 -2.07 -10.05 -9.87
CA PRO A 135 -1.60 -9.28 -11.01
C PRO A 135 -2.45 -9.49 -12.28
N ASP A 136 -3.00 -10.70 -12.47
CA ASP A 136 -3.82 -11.02 -13.64
C ASP A 136 -5.27 -10.50 -13.53
N HIS A 137 -5.71 -10.11 -12.34
CA HIS A 137 -7.07 -9.63 -12.06
C HIS A 137 -7.10 -8.21 -11.49
N THR A 138 -6.00 -7.47 -11.60
CA THR A 138 -5.90 -6.08 -11.11
C THR A 138 -5.35 -5.19 -12.22
N THR A 139 -6.03 -4.08 -12.47
CA THR A 139 -5.58 -3.04 -13.42
C THR A 139 -5.36 -1.72 -12.69
N LEU A 140 -4.19 -1.13 -12.91
CA LEU A 140 -3.82 0.18 -12.36
C LEU A 140 -4.47 1.32 -13.14
N ILE A 141 -5.05 2.28 -12.42
CA ILE A 141 -5.65 3.51 -12.96
C ILE A 141 -5.01 4.70 -12.25
N GLU A 142 -4.23 5.52 -12.96
CA GLU A 142 -3.46 6.60 -12.31
C GLU A 142 -4.17 7.95 -12.34
N ASN A 143 -5.09 8.15 -13.30
CA ASN A 143 -5.73 9.42 -13.57
C ASN A 143 -7.02 9.23 -14.39
N VAL A 144 -7.70 10.35 -14.67
CA VAL A 144 -8.96 10.39 -15.41
C VAL A 144 -8.83 9.86 -16.83
N ASP A 145 -7.70 10.10 -17.50
CA ASP A 145 -7.49 9.62 -18.86
C ASP A 145 -7.29 8.10 -18.88
N HIS A 146 -6.56 7.53 -17.92
CA HIS A 146 -6.48 6.09 -17.72
C HIS A 146 -7.87 5.51 -17.42
N ALA A 147 -8.65 6.12 -16.52
CA ALA A 147 -10.01 5.66 -16.24
C ALA A 147 -10.87 5.56 -17.51
N ARG A 148 -10.69 6.48 -18.45
CA ARG A 148 -11.44 6.53 -19.71
C ARG A 148 -10.93 5.58 -20.78
N THR A 149 -9.63 5.29 -20.79
CA THR A 149 -8.97 4.66 -21.96
C THR A 149 -8.32 3.32 -21.68
N THR A 150 -7.96 3.02 -20.43
CA THR A 150 -7.27 1.77 -20.09
C THR A 150 -8.14 0.56 -20.49
N PRO A 151 -7.60 -0.42 -21.23
CA PRO A 151 -8.32 -1.65 -21.54
C PRO A 151 -8.63 -2.43 -20.26
N ILE A 152 -9.91 -2.76 -20.06
CA ILE A 152 -10.40 -3.56 -18.93
C ILE A 152 -11.03 -4.84 -19.50
N PRO A 153 -10.82 -6.02 -18.88
CA PRO A 153 -11.47 -7.25 -19.32
C PRO A 153 -13.00 -7.13 -19.38
N GLU A 154 -13.59 -7.57 -20.49
CA GLU A 154 -15.05 -7.56 -20.68
C GLU A 154 -15.74 -8.58 -19.75
N HIS A 155 -17.02 -8.34 -19.45
CA HIS A 155 -17.91 -9.24 -18.68
C HIS A 155 -17.50 -9.53 -17.22
N HIS A 156 -16.59 -8.75 -16.65
CA HIS A 156 -16.25 -8.85 -15.23
C HIS A 156 -17.10 -7.89 -14.39
N LYS A 157 -17.40 -8.30 -13.16
CA LYS A 157 -17.79 -7.33 -12.13
C LYS A 157 -16.55 -6.50 -11.79
N LEU A 158 -16.69 -5.20 -11.63
CA LEU A 158 -15.56 -4.30 -11.38
C LEU A 158 -15.59 -3.80 -9.95
N MET A 159 -14.44 -3.85 -9.28
CA MET A 159 -14.25 -3.29 -7.95
C MET A 159 -13.15 -2.24 -7.96
N VAL A 160 -13.48 -1.01 -7.57
CA VAL A 160 -12.49 0.05 -7.40
C VAL A 160 -11.92 0.01 -5.99
N LEU A 161 -10.60 -0.12 -5.90
CA LEU A 161 -9.81 0.06 -4.68
C LEU A 161 -8.82 1.20 -4.87
N THR A 162 -8.23 1.72 -3.78
CA THR A 162 -7.34 2.89 -3.85
C THR A 162 -6.10 2.69 -2.99
N GLN A 163 -4.93 3.13 -3.48
CA GLN A 163 -3.76 3.44 -2.64
C GLN A 163 -4.19 4.39 -1.51
N THR A 164 -3.75 4.18 -0.27
CA THR A 164 -4.24 4.82 0.96
C THR A 164 -3.86 6.29 1.15
N THR A 165 -2.95 6.81 0.33
CA THR A 165 -2.31 8.13 0.50
C THR A 165 -2.64 9.16 -0.58
N LEU A 166 -3.58 8.84 -1.47
CA LEU A 166 -3.99 9.71 -2.57
C LEU A 166 -4.71 10.99 -2.12
N SER A 167 -4.64 12.00 -2.98
CA SER A 167 -5.51 13.17 -2.92
C SER A 167 -6.97 12.75 -3.06
N MET A 168 -7.79 13.21 -2.13
CA MET A 168 -9.21 12.87 -2.10
C MET A 168 -9.98 13.41 -3.30
N ASP A 169 -9.70 14.66 -3.68
CA ASP A 169 -10.42 15.34 -4.75
C ASP A 169 -10.03 14.74 -6.11
N ASP A 170 -8.74 14.46 -6.33
CA ASP A 170 -8.27 13.83 -7.56
C ASP A 170 -8.80 12.40 -7.69
N THR A 171 -8.79 11.65 -6.59
CA THR A 171 -9.37 10.28 -6.57
C THR A 171 -10.85 10.31 -6.93
N GLN A 172 -11.60 11.30 -6.43
CA GLN A 172 -13.03 11.44 -6.75
C GLN A 172 -13.24 11.66 -8.25
N HIS A 173 -12.43 12.51 -8.90
CA HIS A 173 -12.52 12.71 -10.35
C HIS A 173 -12.25 11.43 -11.14
N VAL A 174 -11.30 10.59 -10.70
CA VAL A 174 -11.03 9.29 -11.33
C VAL A 174 -12.21 8.33 -11.15
N VAL A 175 -12.76 8.25 -9.93
CA VAL A 175 -13.94 7.42 -9.63
C VAL A 175 -15.14 7.82 -10.47
N ASP A 176 -15.40 9.12 -10.63
CA ASP A 176 -16.52 9.62 -11.43
C ASP A 176 -16.32 9.29 -12.91
N ALA A 177 -15.11 9.42 -13.44
CA ALA A 177 -14.81 8.99 -14.80
C ALA A 177 -15.01 7.49 -15.04
N LEU A 178 -14.66 6.64 -14.05
CA LEU A 178 -14.93 5.20 -14.11
C LEU A 178 -16.44 4.91 -14.08
N ARG A 179 -17.19 5.61 -13.22
CA ARG A 179 -18.65 5.48 -13.15
C ARG A 179 -19.32 5.86 -14.46
N ASP A 180 -18.92 6.98 -15.06
CA ASP A 180 -19.45 7.42 -16.35
C ASP A 180 -19.17 6.40 -17.45
N ARG A 181 -17.94 5.84 -17.48
CA ARG A 181 -17.54 4.85 -18.48
C ARG A 181 -18.34 3.54 -18.39
N PHE A 182 -18.63 3.07 -17.17
CA PHE A 182 -19.27 1.77 -16.93
C PHE A 182 -20.73 1.89 -16.45
N ALA A 183 -21.36 3.07 -16.62
CA ALA A 183 -22.72 3.34 -16.15
C ALA A 183 -23.77 2.41 -16.75
N ALA A 184 -23.58 1.97 -17.99
CA ALA A 184 -24.51 1.10 -18.71
C ALA A 184 -24.38 -0.38 -18.29
N ASP A 185 -23.22 -0.79 -17.76
CA ASP A 185 -22.94 -2.19 -17.43
C ASP A 185 -23.48 -2.59 -16.05
N GLY A 186 -23.69 -1.63 -15.14
CA GLY A 186 -24.35 -1.89 -13.84
C GLY A 186 -23.55 -2.73 -12.85
N TYR A 187 -22.27 -3.04 -13.14
CA TYR A 187 -21.42 -3.90 -12.31
C TYR A 187 -20.17 -3.21 -11.75
N LEU A 188 -20.13 -1.87 -11.68
CA LEU A 188 -19.05 -1.13 -11.02
C LEU A 188 -19.38 -0.85 -9.56
N PHE A 189 -18.57 -1.40 -8.66
CA PHE A 189 -18.63 -1.15 -7.23
C PHE A 189 -17.39 -0.38 -6.79
N VAL A 190 -17.56 0.54 -5.85
CA VAL A 190 -16.48 1.41 -5.39
C VAL A 190 -16.29 1.23 -3.90
N LYS A 191 -15.06 0.93 -3.48
CA LYS A 191 -14.68 0.85 -2.08
C LYS A 191 -13.37 1.61 -1.86
N THR A 192 -13.45 2.72 -1.12
CA THR A 192 -12.29 3.48 -0.67
C THR A 192 -11.88 3.05 0.73
N LEU A 193 -10.59 3.19 1.04
CA LEU A 193 -10.03 3.01 2.39
C LEU A 193 -9.30 4.27 2.90
N MET A 194 -9.67 5.42 2.33
CA MET A 194 -9.13 6.73 2.69
C MET A 194 -9.54 7.11 4.12
N PRO A 195 -8.78 7.96 4.83
CA PRO A 195 -9.13 8.41 6.18
C PRO A 195 -10.51 9.10 6.32
N LYS A 196 -11.15 9.51 5.21
CA LYS A 196 -12.56 9.96 5.18
C LYS A 196 -13.59 8.82 5.10
N ASP A 197 -13.21 7.55 5.14
CA ASP A 197 -14.12 6.44 5.43
C ASP A 197 -14.56 6.41 6.92
N VAL A 198 -14.21 7.47 7.67
CA VAL A 198 -14.85 7.90 8.94
C VAL A 198 -15.99 8.92 8.70
N ILE A 199 -16.18 9.43 7.47
CA ILE A 199 -17.24 10.38 7.09
C ILE A 199 -18.27 9.67 6.19
N SER A 200 -19.25 9.02 6.83
CA SER A 200 -20.65 8.94 6.39
C SER A 200 -20.95 8.95 4.87
N ALA A 201 -20.93 7.81 4.19
CA ALA A 201 -21.58 7.68 2.86
C ALA A 201 -21.88 6.23 2.41
N LEU A 202 -22.44 5.38 3.29
CA LEU A 202 -23.39 4.33 2.88
C LEU A 202 -24.75 4.58 3.55
N ARG A 203 -25.17 5.86 3.57
CA ARG A 203 -26.60 6.20 3.61
C ARG A 203 -27.11 6.26 2.17
N ARG A 204 -27.35 5.07 1.62
CA ARG A 204 -28.53 4.64 0.87
C ARG A 204 -28.34 3.18 0.52
#